data_AF-A0A525L1I3-F1
#
_entry.id   AF-A0A525L1I3-F1
#
_cell.length_a   1.000
_cell.length_b   1.000
_cell.length_c   1.000
_cell.angle_alpha   90.00
_cell.angle_beta   90.00
_cell.angle_gamma   90.00
#
_symmetry.space_group_name_H-M   'P 1'
#
loop_
_entity.id
_entity.type
_entity.pdbx_description
1 polymer ?
#
loop_
_entity_poly.entity_id
_entity_poly.type
_entity_poly.pdbx_seq_one_letter_code
_entity_poly.pdbx_strand_id
1 'polypeptide(L)'
;MRRGPAIALALGGLAWAAAAQAAQAPALQAVAAFGALCATGELTPQAVLARAEAAGWRRGGPDAPKDFDPQTQRLSPAGGAALRLMVTSETSLGERRDTCGVGGTAPMAGVVAATGAWLGFPPALDLRTTGTFYAVRTGEAWASGAKLDHAAFAGVKAEGRFYSIVTSDEPAAMLLLLHVRPAP
;
A
#
# COMPACT_ATOMS: atom_id res chain seq x y z
N MET A 1 -2.54 34.17 -55.75
CA MET A 1 -1.28 34.13 -54.96
C MET A 1 -1.56 34.51 -53.52
N ARG A 2 -0.88 33.85 -52.57
CA ARG A 2 -0.80 34.05 -51.09
C ARG A 2 -1.92 33.34 -50.30
N ARG A 3 -1.62 32.20 -49.62
CA ARG A 3 -0.96 32.01 -48.30
C ARG A 3 -1.74 32.74 -47.19
N GLY A 4 -2.18 32.14 -46.08
CA GLY A 4 -1.87 30.85 -45.46
C GLY A 4 -2.77 30.56 -44.23
N PRO A 5 -2.46 29.50 -43.45
CA PRO A 5 -3.36 28.89 -42.48
C PRO A 5 -3.28 29.53 -41.08
N ALA A 6 -4.41 29.61 -40.39
CA ALA A 6 -4.45 29.85 -38.95
C ALA A 6 -4.45 28.50 -38.22
N ILE A 7 -3.26 28.05 -37.80
CA ILE A 7 -3.10 26.99 -36.80
C ILE A 7 -3.06 27.71 -35.44
N ALA A 8 -4.17 27.64 -34.70
CA ALA A 8 -4.25 28.14 -33.33
C ALA A 8 -4.27 26.97 -32.34
N LEU A 9 -3.16 26.85 -31.60
CA LEU A 9 -3.08 26.52 -30.18
C LEU A 9 -3.76 25.21 -29.68
N ALA A 10 -2.98 24.12 -29.70
CA ALA A 10 -3.19 22.94 -28.87
C ALA A 10 -2.12 22.84 -27.75
N LEU A 11 -1.90 23.91 -26.99
CA LEU A 11 -0.89 23.96 -25.92
C LEU A 11 -1.45 23.89 -24.48
N GLY A 12 -2.78 23.84 -24.31
CA GLY A 12 -3.42 23.82 -22.98
C GLY A 12 -3.51 22.45 -22.30
N GLY A 13 -3.35 21.33 -23.03
CA GLY A 13 -3.59 19.98 -22.50
C GLY A 13 -2.43 19.37 -21.71
N LEU A 14 -1.19 19.78 -21.98
CA LEU A 14 0.01 19.11 -21.43
C LEU A 14 0.34 19.53 -19.99
N ALA A 15 0.02 20.78 -19.60
CA ALA A 15 0.30 21.26 -18.25
C ALA A 15 -0.63 20.65 -17.19
N TRP A 16 -1.83 20.24 -17.59
CA TRP A 16 -2.84 19.71 -16.65
C TRP A 16 -2.60 18.24 -16.30
N ALA A 17 -2.15 17.44 -17.26
CA ALA A 17 -1.74 16.05 -17.01
C ALA A 17 -0.55 15.98 -16.02
N ALA A 18 0.43 16.88 -16.17
CA ALA A 18 1.60 16.92 -15.30
C ALA A 18 1.25 17.24 -13.83
N ALA A 19 0.31 18.15 -13.59
CA ALA A 19 -0.14 18.50 -12.24
C ALA A 19 -0.93 17.37 -11.56
N ALA A 20 -1.75 16.65 -12.32
CA ALA A 20 -2.48 15.48 -11.82
C ALA A 20 -1.54 14.31 -11.49
N GLN A 21 -0.50 14.08 -12.31
CA GLN A 21 0.52 13.07 -12.04
C GLN A 21 1.36 13.40 -10.79
N ALA A 22 1.71 14.68 -10.59
CA ALA A 22 2.51 15.11 -9.44
C ALA A 22 1.76 14.93 -8.10
N ALA A 23 0.44 15.11 -8.09
CA ALA A 23 -0.39 14.90 -6.90
C ALA A 23 -0.48 13.44 -6.46
N GLN A 24 -0.29 12.48 -7.37
CA GLN A 24 -0.36 11.04 -7.09
C GLN A 24 1.00 10.42 -6.76
N ALA A 25 2.10 11.15 -6.94
CA ALA A 25 3.45 10.63 -6.71
C ALA A 25 3.66 10.04 -5.29
N PRO A 26 3.15 10.67 -4.19
CA PRO A 26 3.27 10.08 -2.86
C PRO A 26 2.50 8.76 -2.72
N ALA A 27 1.27 8.68 -3.26
CA ALA A 27 0.46 7.47 -3.20
C ALA A 27 1.11 6.31 -3.98
N LEU A 28 1.65 6.58 -5.17
CA LEU A 28 2.37 5.58 -5.96
C LEU A 28 3.65 5.09 -5.26
N GLN A 29 4.39 5.99 -4.60
CA GLN A 29 5.56 5.62 -3.79
C GLN A 29 5.17 4.73 -2.60
N ALA A 30 4.08 5.08 -1.90
CA ALA A 30 3.58 4.27 -0.79
C ALA A 30 3.14 2.87 -1.24
N VAL A 31 2.40 2.76 -2.35
CA VAL A 31 1.99 1.47 -2.94
C VAL A 31 3.21 0.65 -3.38
N ALA A 32 4.20 1.27 -4.02
CA ALA A 32 5.43 0.58 -4.43
C ALA A 32 6.22 0.05 -3.23
N ALA A 33 6.40 0.88 -2.20
CA ALA A 33 7.05 0.48 -0.95
C ALA A 33 6.27 -0.64 -0.24
N PHE A 34 4.94 -0.53 -0.19
CA PHE A 34 4.07 -1.57 0.37
C PHE A 34 4.22 -2.89 -0.38
N GLY A 35 4.20 -2.86 -1.72
CA GLY A 35 4.41 -4.05 -2.53
C GLY A 35 5.76 -4.72 -2.25
N ALA A 36 6.83 -3.92 -2.19
CA ALA A 36 8.18 -4.41 -1.94
C ALA A 36 8.37 -4.95 -0.50
N LEU A 37 7.76 -4.32 0.50
CA LEU A 37 8.00 -4.62 1.91
C LEU A 37 6.97 -5.57 2.51
N CYS A 38 5.68 -5.35 2.24
CA CYS A 38 4.56 -6.03 2.88
C CYS A 38 3.93 -7.13 2.04
N ALA A 39 4.21 -7.17 0.73
CA ALA A 39 3.51 -8.07 -0.19
C ALA A 39 4.43 -9.13 -0.83
N THR A 40 5.65 -9.29 -0.31
CA THR A 40 6.63 -10.27 -0.77
C THR A 40 7.35 -10.96 0.39
N GLY A 41 7.85 -12.17 0.13
CA GLY A 41 8.66 -12.94 1.08
C GLY A 41 7.93 -13.31 2.37
N GLU A 42 8.71 -13.59 3.41
CA GLU A 42 8.20 -13.85 4.75
C GLU A 42 7.68 -12.55 5.39
N LEU A 43 6.50 -12.64 6.04
CA LEU A 43 5.78 -11.51 6.65
C LEU A 43 5.95 -11.41 8.17
N THR A 44 6.88 -12.17 8.76
CA THR A 44 7.19 -12.01 10.17
C THR A 44 7.78 -10.60 10.42
N PRO A 45 7.51 -9.98 11.59
CA PRO A 45 8.02 -8.63 11.87
C PRO A 45 9.52 -8.49 11.64
N GLN A 46 10.30 -9.49 12.07
CA GLN A 46 11.75 -9.50 11.90
C GLN A 46 12.15 -9.50 10.42
N ALA A 47 11.52 -10.33 9.59
CA ALA A 47 11.84 -10.42 8.16
C ALA A 47 11.49 -9.13 7.41
N VAL A 48 10.34 -8.52 7.71
CA VAL A 48 9.93 -7.28 7.05
C VAL A 48 10.81 -6.09 7.47
N LEU A 49 11.12 -5.97 8.77
CA LEU A 49 12.01 -4.90 9.25
C LEU A 49 13.42 -5.04 8.68
N ALA A 50 13.96 -6.27 8.58
CA ALA A 50 15.25 -6.52 7.94
C ALA A 50 15.24 -6.13 6.46
N ARG A 51 14.16 -6.44 5.73
CA ARG A 51 13.98 -6.03 4.32
C ARG A 51 13.95 -4.51 4.16
N ALA A 52 13.25 -3.82 5.07
CA ALA A 52 13.20 -2.36 5.07
C ALA A 52 14.58 -1.74 5.33
N GLU A 53 15.34 -2.27 6.29
CA GLU A 53 16.71 -1.83 6.57
C GLU A 53 17.65 -2.06 5.38
N ALA A 54 17.54 -3.21 4.72
CA ALA A 54 18.29 -3.49 3.49
C ALA A 54 17.94 -2.52 2.35
N ALA A 55 16.70 -2.01 2.33
CA ALA A 55 16.24 -0.97 1.40
C ALA A 55 16.60 0.47 1.86
N GLY A 56 17.40 0.63 2.92
CA GLY A 56 17.85 1.92 3.43
C GLY A 56 16.87 2.64 4.37
N TRP A 57 15.82 1.95 4.84
CA TRP A 57 14.90 2.53 5.82
C TRP A 57 15.56 2.58 7.20
N ARG A 58 15.25 3.63 7.96
CA ARG A 58 15.94 3.99 9.20
C ARG A 58 15.08 3.68 10.43
N ARG A 59 15.74 3.41 11.55
CA ARG A 59 15.12 3.21 12.88
C ARG A 59 14.74 4.51 13.59
N GLY A 60 14.72 5.64 12.89
CA GLY A 60 14.47 6.96 13.45
C GLY A 60 15.05 8.08 12.58
N GLY A 61 14.82 9.32 12.99
CA GLY A 61 15.29 10.52 12.29
C GLY A 61 14.54 11.77 12.73
N PRO A 62 14.91 12.95 12.22
CA PRO A 62 14.23 14.22 12.54
C PRO A 62 12.75 14.22 12.13
N ASP A 63 12.38 13.38 11.15
CA ASP A 63 11.01 13.24 10.64
C ASP A 63 10.19 12.18 11.39
N ALA A 64 10.72 11.59 12.47
CA ALA A 64 10.02 10.58 13.25
C ALA A 64 8.86 11.20 14.04
N PRO A 65 7.63 10.66 13.95
CA PRO A 65 6.53 11.13 14.78
C PRO A 65 6.78 10.77 16.25
N LYS A 66 6.08 11.46 17.16
CA LYS A 66 6.28 11.32 18.62
C LYS A 66 6.01 9.90 19.14
N ASP A 67 5.11 9.17 18.48
CA ASP A 67 4.71 7.79 18.77
C ASP A 67 5.55 6.74 18.00
N PHE A 68 6.65 7.15 17.39
CA PHE A 68 7.50 6.23 16.62
C PHE A 68 8.17 5.19 17.52
N ASP A 69 7.95 3.91 17.20
CA ASP A 69 8.56 2.78 17.90
C ASP A 69 9.61 2.07 17.02
N PRO A 70 10.91 2.19 17.31
CA PRO A 70 11.96 1.55 16.52
C PRO A 70 11.95 0.01 16.61
N GLN A 71 11.18 -0.60 17.51
CA GLN A 71 11.03 -2.06 17.54
C GLN A 71 10.08 -2.57 16.45
N THR A 72 9.09 -1.77 16.07
CA THR A 72 8.02 -2.17 15.15
C THR A 72 7.96 -1.32 13.89
N GLN A 73 8.73 -0.23 13.81
CA GLN A 73 8.60 0.78 12.75
C GLN A 73 9.92 1.15 12.09
N ARG A 74 9.85 1.55 10.82
CA ARG A 74 10.98 2.13 10.06
C ARG A 74 10.51 3.36 9.29
N LEU A 75 11.43 4.30 9.03
CA LEU A 75 11.17 5.50 8.23
C LEU A 75 11.94 5.43 6.92
N SER A 76 11.31 5.80 5.82
CA SER A 76 12.00 5.92 4.55
C SER A 76 13.08 7.02 4.60
N PRO A 77 14.13 6.94 3.77
CA PRO A 77 15.03 8.06 3.55
C PRO A 77 14.24 9.30 3.06
N ALA A 78 14.68 10.48 3.49
CA ALA A 78 13.95 11.74 3.35
C ALA A 78 13.90 12.20 1.88
N GLY A 79 12.68 12.54 1.43
CA GLY A 79 12.39 13.24 0.18
C GLY A 79 10.89 13.49 0.10
N GLY A 80 10.46 14.76 0.13
CA GLY A 80 9.08 15.23 -0.08
C GLY A 80 7.99 14.78 0.91
N ALA A 81 7.85 13.47 1.16
CA ALA A 81 6.88 12.86 2.05
C ALA A 81 7.52 11.65 2.75
N ALA A 82 7.82 11.76 4.04
CA ALA A 82 8.37 10.64 4.81
C ALA A 82 7.33 9.51 4.88
N LEU A 83 7.73 8.30 4.48
CA LEU A 83 6.93 7.09 4.67
C LEU A 83 7.34 6.40 5.97
N ARG A 84 6.35 5.80 6.62
CA ARG A 84 6.49 4.99 7.82
C ARG A 84 6.02 3.58 7.52
N LEU A 85 6.90 2.62 7.81
CA LEU A 85 6.57 1.21 7.89
C LEU A 85 6.16 0.91 9.34
N MET A 86 5.13 0.10 9.51
CA MET A 86 4.71 -0.48 10.78
C MET A 86 4.50 -1.97 10.60
N VAL A 87 5.05 -2.79 11.51
CA VAL A 87 4.91 -4.23 11.46
C VAL A 87 4.63 -4.77 12.85
N THR A 88 3.59 -5.58 13.00
CA THR A 88 3.22 -6.23 14.25
C THR A 88 2.83 -7.68 14.00
N SER A 89 2.92 -8.50 15.03
CA SER A 89 2.40 -9.87 15.04
C SER A 89 1.64 -10.09 16.33
N GLU A 90 0.45 -10.66 16.23
CA GLU A 90 -0.34 -11.08 17.38
C GLU A 90 -0.80 -12.53 17.18
N THR A 91 -0.92 -13.27 18.28
CA THR A 91 -1.55 -14.60 18.29
C THR A 91 -2.74 -14.55 19.23
N SER A 92 -3.93 -14.85 18.70
CA SER A 92 -5.17 -14.84 19.47
C SER A 92 -6.18 -15.81 18.86
N LEU A 93 -6.98 -16.46 19.70
CA LEU A 93 -8.04 -17.40 19.28
C LEU A 93 -7.54 -18.52 18.33
N GLY A 94 -6.30 -19.00 18.52
CA GLY A 94 -5.70 -20.03 17.67
C GLY A 94 -5.26 -19.54 16.28
N GLU A 95 -5.29 -18.23 16.05
CA GLU A 95 -4.81 -17.60 14.81
C GLU A 95 -3.59 -16.73 15.10
N ARG A 96 -2.62 -16.75 14.18
CA ARG A 96 -1.56 -15.76 14.10
C ARG A 96 -1.94 -14.72 13.04
N ARG A 97 -1.78 -13.45 13.41
CA ARG A 97 -2.06 -12.29 12.57
C ARG A 97 -0.79 -11.47 12.46
N ASP A 98 -0.17 -11.51 11.28
CA ASP A 98 0.94 -10.64 10.95
C ASP A 98 0.38 -9.42 10.20
N THR A 99 0.68 -8.24 10.71
CA THR A 99 0.25 -6.96 10.14
C THR A 99 1.46 -6.23 9.61
N CYS A 100 1.39 -5.78 8.36
CA CYS A 100 2.41 -4.93 7.76
C CYS A 100 1.74 -3.74 7.09
N GLY A 101 2.15 -2.53 7.41
CA GLY A 101 1.60 -1.33 6.82
C GLY A 101 2.64 -0.31 6.43
N VAL A 102 2.40 0.34 5.29
CA VAL A 102 3.17 1.50 4.84
C VAL A 102 2.23 2.68 4.76
N GLY A 103 2.60 3.78 5.38
CA GLY A 103 1.80 5.00 5.36
C GLY A 103 2.65 6.25 5.29
N GLY A 104 2.02 7.36 4.97
CA GLY A 104 2.62 8.69 4.99
C GLY A 104 2.51 9.32 6.37
N THR A 105 3.42 10.24 6.69
CA THR A 105 3.27 11.13 7.85
C THR A 105 2.27 12.27 7.61
N ALA A 106 1.75 12.39 6.39
CA ALA A 106 0.75 13.36 5.95
C ALA A 106 -0.33 12.67 5.09
N PRO A 107 -1.48 13.34 4.83
CA PRO A 107 -2.47 12.85 3.87
C PRO A 107 -1.87 12.55 2.50
N MET A 108 -2.35 11.49 1.85
CA MET A 108 -1.93 11.08 0.50
C MET A 108 -3.18 10.78 -0.32
N ALA A 109 -3.55 11.70 -1.20
CA ALA A 109 -4.72 11.51 -2.04
C ALA A 109 -4.50 10.41 -3.08
N GLY A 110 -5.52 9.57 -3.29
CA GLY A 110 -5.53 8.57 -4.35
C GLY A 110 -4.83 7.25 -4.00
N VAL A 111 -4.58 6.96 -2.72
CA VAL A 111 -4.01 5.66 -2.31
C VAL A 111 -4.97 4.52 -2.63
N VAL A 112 -6.28 4.72 -2.47
CA VAL A 112 -7.30 3.72 -2.85
C VAL A 112 -7.18 3.37 -4.34
N ALA A 113 -7.17 4.38 -5.22
CA ALA A 113 -7.10 4.19 -6.66
C ALA A 113 -5.76 3.55 -7.10
N ALA A 114 -4.65 4.01 -6.54
CA ALA A 114 -3.33 3.45 -6.81
C ALA A 114 -3.20 1.98 -6.36
N THR A 115 -3.82 1.62 -5.23
CA THR A 115 -3.84 0.24 -4.73
C THR A 115 -4.68 -0.66 -5.64
N GLY A 116 -5.85 -0.19 -6.09
CA GLY A 116 -6.66 -0.94 -7.06
C GLY A 116 -5.94 -1.16 -8.39
N ALA A 117 -5.19 -0.16 -8.87
CA ALA A 117 -4.36 -0.29 -10.07
C ALA A 117 -3.22 -1.31 -9.89
N TRP A 118 -2.57 -1.32 -8.72
CA TRP A 118 -1.53 -2.29 -8.39
C TRP A 118 -2.06 -3.73 -8.28
N LEU A 119 -3.24 -3.90 -7.66
CA LEU A 119 -3.88 -5.21 -7.50
C LEU A 119 -4.56 -5.71 -8.78
N GLY A 120 -4.93 -4.81 -9.69
CA GLY A 120 -5.67 -5.14 -10.92
C GLY A 120 -7.17 -5.32 -10.72
N PHE A 121 -7.73 -4.93 -9.57
CA PHE A 121 -9.16 -5.02 -9.28
C PHE A 121 -9.63 -3.92 -8.31
N PRO A 122 -10.92 -3.53 -8.35
CA PRO A 122 -11.46 -2.50 -7.45
C PRO A 122 -11.62 -3.01 -6.01
N PRO A 123 -11.74 -2.10 -5.02
CA PRO A 123 -12.01 -2.49 -3.64
C PRO A 123 -13.37 -3.20 -3.51
N ALA A 124 -13.47 -4.08 -2.52
CA ALA A 124 -14.73 -4.72 -2.13
C ALA A 124 -15.63 -3.74 -1.36
N LEU A 125 -15.03 -2.80 -0.64
CA LEU A 125 -15.71 -1.69 0.04
C LEU A 125 -14.99 -0.39 -0.31
N ASP A 126 -15.73 0.58 -0.85
CA ASP A 126 -15.22 1.91 -1.20
C ASP A 126 -16.01 2.98 -0.44
N LEU A 127 -15.32 3.73 0.42
CA LEU A 127 -15.85 4.85 1.19
C LEU A 127 -15.22 6.19 0.74
N ARG A 128 -14.84 6.28 -0.54
CA ARG A 128 -14.17 7.41 -1.22
C ARG A 128 -12.72 7.61 -0.81
N THR A 129 -12.44 7.84 0.47
CA THR A 129 -11.09 8.05 1.00
C THR A 129 -10.55 6.81 1.69
N THR A 130 -11.37 5.77 1.84
CA THR A 130 -10.98 4.50 2.44
C THR A 130 -11.45 3.36 1.54
N GLY A 131 -10.60 2.35 1.39
CA GLY A 131 -10.87 1.17 0.58
C GLY A 131 -10.48 -0.10 1.30
N THR A 132 -11.28 -1.15 1.17
CA THR A 132 -10.91 -2.51 1.61
C THR A 132 -10.84 -3.43 0.41
N PHE A 133 -9.70 -4.08 0.24
CA PHE A 133 -9.44 -5.07 -0.78
C PHE A 133 -9.29 -6.44 -0.11
N TYR A 134 -10.04 -7.43 -0.59
CA TYR A 134 -9.77 -8.82 -0.27
C TYR A 134 -8.96 -9.40 -1.42
N ALA A 135 -7.73 -9.80 -1.13
CA ALA A 135 -6.76 -10.26 -2.12
C ALA A 135 -6.36 -11.70 -1.84
N VAL A 136 -6.30 -12.50 -2.90
CA VAL A 136 -5.79 -13.88 -2.86
C VAL A 136 -4.52 -13.93 -3.69
N ARG A 137 -3.44 -14.44 -3.11
CA ARG A 137 -2.20 -14.68 -3.84
C ARG A 137 -2.34 -15.92 -4.74
N THR A 138 -2.06 -15.77 -6.03
CA THR A 138 -2.06 -16.85 -7.02
C THR A 138 -0.70 -16.86 -7.73
N GLY A 139 0.26 -17.58 -7.16
CA GLY A 139 1.66 -17.48 -7.59
C GLY A 139 2.21 -16.07 -7.37
N GLU A 140 2.61 -15.41 -8.46
CA GLU A 140 3.09 -14.02 -8.43
C GLU A 140 1.99 -12.97 -8.62
N ALA A 141 0.79 -13.40 -9.00
CA ALA A 141 -0.35 -12.52 -9.27
C ALA A 141 -1.30 -12.40 -8.07
N TRP A 142 -2.15 -11.38 -8.13
CA TRP A 142 -3.26 -11.16 -7.20
C TRP A 142 -4.59 -11.47 -7.89
N ALA A 143 -5.49 -12.12 -7.16
CA ALA A 143 -6.88 -12.29 -7.56
C ALA A 143 -7.79 -11.65 -6.50
N SER A 144 -8.95 -11.16 -6.92
CA SER A 144 -9.94 -10.63 -5.98
C SER A 144 -10.58 -11.76 -5.18
N GLY A 145 -10.55 -11.63 -3.86
CA GLY A 145 -11.24 -12.52 -2.92
C GLY A 145 -12.66 -12.07 -2.57
N ALA A 146 -13.17 -10.99 -3.17
CA ALA A 146 -14.41 -10.33 -2.75
C ALA A 146 -15.68 -11.20 -2.88
N LYS A 147 -15.62 -12.26 -3.70
CA LYS A 147 -16.75 -13.16 -3.98
C LYS A 147 -16.50 -14.61 -3.55
N LEU A 148 -15.49 -14.85 -2.70
CA LEU A 148 -15.27 -16.18 -2.17
C LEU A 148 -16.44 -16.58 -1.26
N ASP A 149 -16.93 -17.80 -1.44
CA ASP A 149 -17.79 -18.41 -0.44
C ASP A 149 -16.96 -18.83 0.81
N HIS A 150 -17.66 -19.29 1.84
CA HIS A 150 -17.04 -19.66 3.11
C HIS A 150 -16.02 -20.81 2.98
N ALA A 151 -16.29 -21.79 2.13
CA ALA A 151 -15.39 -22.94 1.95
C ALA A 151 -14.12 -22.53 1.20
N ALA A 152 -14.26 -21.75 0.13
CA ALA A 152 -13.15 -21.23 -0.64
C ALA A 152 -12.29 -20.27 0.21
N PHE A 153 -12.92 -19.39 1.00
CA PHE A 153 -12.23 -18.53 1.96
C PHE A 153 -11.43 -19.34 2.99
N ALA A 154 -12.04 -20.36 3.60
CA ALA A 154 -11.36 -21.21 4.57
C ALA A 154 -10.14 -21.90 3.95
N GLY A 155 -10.27 -22.39 2.71
CA GLY A 155 -9.17 -23.00 1.96
C GLY A 155 -8.00 -22.03 1.73
N VAL A 156 -8.26 -20.86 1.14
CA VAL A 156 -7.19 -19.89 0.87
C VAL A 156 -6.57 -19.31 2.15
N LYS A 157 -7.32 -19.22 3.25
CA LYS A 157 -6.80 -18.84 4.57
C LYS A 157 -5.87 -19.91 5.13
N ALA A 158 -6.27 -21.18 5.08
CA ALA A 158 -5.45 -22.30 5.56
C ALA A 158 -4.14 -22.42 4.77
N GLU A 159 -4.18 -22.13 3.47
CA GLU A 159 -2.99 -22.05 2.60
C GLU A 159 -2.14 -20.78 2.83
N GLY A 160 -2.58 -19.86 3.68
CA GLY A 160 -1.88 -18.59 3.92
C GLY A 160 -1.85 -17.67 2.70
N ARG A 161 -2.84 -17.78 1.80
CA ARG A 161 -2.91 -17.01 0.55
C ARG A 161 -3.88 -15.83 0.60
N PHE A 162 -4.66 -15.71 1.67
CA PHE A 162 -5.63 -14.63 1.85
C PHE A 162 -5.03 -13.41 2.55
N TYR A 163 -5.36 -12.23 2.03
CA TYR A 163 -4.94 -10.95 2.55
C TYR A 163 -6.10 -9.97 2.57
N SER A 164 -6.25 -9.24 3.68
CA SER A 164 -7.08 -8.05 3.74
C SER A 164 -6.19 -6.83 3.66
N ILE A 165 -6.40 -5.98 2.65
CA ILE A 165 -5.65 -4.74 2.48
C ILE A 165 -6.61 -3.58 2.72
N VAL A 166 -6.34 -2.80 3.77
CA VAL A 166 -7.10 -1.60 4.11
C VAL A 166 -6.28 -0.38 3.71
N THR A 167 -6.90 0.54 2.99
CA THR A 167 -6.27 1.77 2.54
C THR A 167 -7.04 2.98 3.05
N SER A 168 -6.35 4.03 3.50
CA SER A 168 -6.95 5.34 3.81
C SER A 168 -6.13 6.48 3.21
N ASP A 169 -6.78 7.55 2.77
CA ASP A 169 -6.16 8.78 2.26
C ASP A 169 -5.96 9.85 3.38
N GLU A 170 -6.70 9.78 4.50
CA GLU A 170 -6.70 10.81 5.58
C GLU A 170 -6.96 10.25 7.01
N PRO A 171 -6.50 10.96 8.06
CA PRO A 171 -5.12 11.42 8.28
C PRO A 171 -4.23 10.25 8.78
N ALA A 172 -2.96 10.25 8.36
CA ALA A 172 -2.05 9.09 8.31
C ALA A 172 -2.50 8.06 7.26
N ALA A 173 -2.44 8.47 6.00
CA ALA A 173 -2.73 7.59 4.87
C ALA A 173 -1.91 6.31 4.99
N MET A 174 -2.57 5.16 4.94
CA MET A 174 -1.99 3.88 5.32
C MET A 174 -2.50 2.81 4.37
N LEU A 175 -1.59 1.98 3.87
CA LEU A 175 -1.88 0.67 3.31
C LEU A 175 -1.55 -0.34 4.38
N LEU A 176 -2.52 -1.13 4.81
CA LEU A 176 -2.35 -2.13 5.86
C LEU A 176 -2.69 -3.50 5.31
N LEU A 177 -1.71 -4.40 5.28
CA LEU A 177 -1.88 -5.81 5.00
C LEU A 177 -2.11 -6.54 6.31
N LEU A 178 -3.22 -7.27 6.41
CA LEU A 178 -3.45 -8.26 7.44
C LEU A 178 -3.33 -9.65 6.82
N HIS A 179 -2.35 -10.42 7.29
CA HIS A 179 -2.17 -11.84 6.94
C HIS A 179 -2.59 -12.72 8.12
N VAL A 180 -3.58 -13.58 7.90
CA VAL A 180 -4.13 -14.47 8.93
C VAL A 180 -3.80 -15.91 8.58
N ARG A 181 -3.22 -16.63 9.53
CA ARG A 181 -2.85 -18.05 9.42
C ARG A 181 -3.14 -18.77 10.74
N PRO A 182 -3.31 -20.10 10.73
CA PRO A 182 -3.36 -20.88 11.96
C PRO A 182 -2.11 -20.62 12.83
N ALA A 183 -2.30 -20.56 14.15
CA ALA A 183 -1.19 -20.51 15.09
C ALA A 183 -0.38 -21.83 15.01
N PRO A 184 0.96 -21.79 15.13
CA PRO A 184 1.79 -22.99 15.22
C PRO A 184 1.51 -23.81 16.48
#